data_AF-A0A2G9PN35-F1
#
_entry.id   AF-A0A2G9PN35-F1
#
_cell.length_a   1.000
_cell.length_b   1.000
_cell.length_c   1.000
_cell.angle_alpha   90.00
_cell.angle_beta   90.00
_cell.angle_gamma   90.00
#
_symmetry.space_group_name_H-M   'P 1'
#
loop_
_entity.id
_entity.type
_entity.pdbx_description
1 polymer ?
#
loop_
_entity_poly.entity_id
_entity_poly.type
_entity_poly.pdbx_seq_one_letter_code
_entity_poly.pdbx_strand_id
1 'polypeptide(L)'
;MIRHDSIRKTWLFLTAICAFLFVFIGIVMVTVDTRYIQGVQYLLTSALLFIAAQRLRAGKIHLHPKDKHVRAVFPLGFIFMVIGLNDSIGTLMVGMWALGVVLFSMGIFKK
;
A
#
# COMPACT_ATOMS: atom_id res chain seq x y z
N MET A 1 26.07 8.37 -3.19
CA MET A 1 24.88 8.92 -3.88
C MET A 1 23.98 7.84 -4.53
N ILE A 2 24.51 6.66 -4.91
CA ILE A 2 23.81 5.61 -5.69
C ILE A 2 22.69 4.85 -4.93
N ARG A 3 22.70 4.82 -3.59
CA ARG A 3 21.78 3.98 -2.78
C ARG A 3 20.33 4.49 -2.76
N HIS A 4 20.09 5.79 -2.96
CA HIS A 4 18.75 6.39 -2.89
C HIS A 4 17.88 6.10 -4.10
N ASP A 5 18.47 6.12 -5.30
CA ASP A 5 17.74 5.80 -6.53
C ASP A 5 17.35 4.33 -6.59
N SER A 6 18.17 3.44 -6.03
CA SER A 6 17.86 2.01 -5.94
C SER A 6 16.64 1.74 -5.06
N ILE A 7 16.58 2.32 -3.85
CA ILE A 7 15.44 2.15 -2.93
C ILE A 7 14.14 2.66 -3.56
N ARG A 8 14.18 3.84 -4.20
CA ARG A 8 12.99 4.40 -4.88
C ARG A 8 12.52 3.49 -6.02
N LYS A 9 13.44 2.96 -6.83
CA LYS A 9 13.12 2.01 -7.92
C LYS A 9 12.49 0.73 -7.38
N THR A 10 13.04 0.15 -6.32
CA THR A 10 12.49 -1.06 -5.68
C THR A 10 11.06 -0.83 -5.19
N TRP A 11 10.82 0.26 -4.47
CA TRP A 11 9.46 0.57 -3.98
C TRP A 11 8.47 0.88 -5.10
N LEU A 12 8.91 1.55 -6.16
CA LEU A 12 8.08 1.81 -7.33
C LEU A 12 7.67 0.50 -8.01
N PHE A 13 8.60 -0.43 -8.20
CA PHE A 13 8.32 -1.73 -8.80
C PHE A 13 7.41 -2.58 -7.91
N LEU A 14 7.70 -2.62 -6.60
CA LEU A 14 6.91 -3.38 -5.62
C LEU A 14 5.47 -2.87 -5.54
N THR A 15 5.28 -1.55 -5.40
CA THR A 15 3.93 -0.96 -5.31
C THR A 15 3.14 -1.15 -6.60
N ALA A 16 3.77 -1.06 -7.77
CA ALA A 16 3.12 -1.30 -9.05
C ALA A 16 2.65 -2.76 -9.20
N ILE A 17 3.52 -3.74 -8.91
CA ILE A 17 3.17 -5.17 -8.99
C ILE A 17 2.04 -5.51 -8.01
N CYS A 18 2.18 -5.08 -6.75
CA CYS A 18 1.15 -5.33 -5.74
C CYS A 18 -0.20 -4.69 -6.14
N ALA A 19 -0.19 -3.50 -6.74
CA ALA A 19 -1.41 -2.87 -7.24
C ALA A 19 -2.11 -3.76 -8.28
N PHE A 20 -1.38 -4.24 -9.29
CA PHE A 20 -1.97 -5.11 -10.32
C PHE A 20 -2.52 -6.41 -9.74
N LEU A 21 -1.77 -7.07 -8.85
CA LEU A 21 -2.21 -8.30 -8.20
C LEU A 21 -3.48 -8.08 -7.37
N PHE A 22 -3.55 -6.99 -6.61
CA PHE A 22 -4.70 -6.69 -5.77
C PHE A 22 -5.93 -6.24 -6.57
N VAL A 23 -5.76 -5.55 -7.70
CA VAL A 23 -6.87 -5.31 -8.64
C VAL A 23 -7.45 -6.65 -9.09
N PHE A 24 -6.60 -7.56 -9.56
CA PHE A 24 -7.04 -8.85 -10.07
C PHE A 24 -7.78 -9.67 -9.00
N ILE A 25 -7.18 -9.80 -7.81
CA ILE A 25 -7.81 -10.50 -6.68
C ILE A 25 -9.13 -9.82 -6.28
N GLY A 26 -9.14 -8.48 -6.20
CA GLY A 26 -10.34 -7.72 -5.84
C GLY A 26 -11.48 -7.93 -6.82
N ILE A 27 -11.21 -7.92 -8.13
CA ILE A 27 -12.22 -8.21 -9.16
C ILE A 27 -12.78 -9.62 -8.99
N VAL A 28 -11.91 -10.63 -8.83
CA VAL A 28 -12.33 -12.03 -8.64
C VAL A 28 -13.18 -12.17 -7.38
N MET A 29 -12.78 -11.58 -6.26
CA MET A 29 -13.54 -11.65 -5.01
C MET A 29 -14.92 -10.99 -5.09
N VAL A 30 -15.04 -9.88 -5.82
CA VAL A 30 -16.32 -9.17 -6.01
C VAL A 30 -17.23 -9.94 -6.97
N THR A 31 -16.68 -10.43 -8.08
CA THR A 31 -17.48 -10.98 -9.19
C THR A 31 -17.77 -12.47 -9.07
N VAL A 32 -16.83 -13.25 -8.51
CA VAL A 32 -16.93 -14.72 -8.43
C VAL A 32 -17.29 -15.17 -7.02
N ASP A 33 -16.54 -14.72 -6.01
CA ASP A 33 -16.69 -15.25 -4.65
C ASP A 33 -17.77 -14.54 -3.81
N THR A 34 -18.38 -13.47 -4.32
CA THR A 34 -19.38 -12.62 -3.61
C THR A 34 -18.89 -12.05 -2.27
N ARG A 35 -17.58 -12.06 -2.02
CA ARG A 35 -16.95 -11.49 -0.82
C ARG A 35 -16.73 -10.00 -1.01
N TYR A 36 -17.82 -9.26 -1.16
CA TYR A 36 -17.82 -7.86 -1.59
C TYR A 36 -16.96 -6.96 -0.71
N ILE A 37 -17.05 -7.08 0.62
CA ILE A 37 -16.30 -6.21 1.55
C ILE A 37 -14.79 -6.38 1.35
N GLN A 38 -14.31 -7.62 1.31
CA GLN A 38 -12.89 -7.92 1.10
C GLN A 38 -12.44 -7.51 -0.30
N GLY A 39 -13.23 -7.85 -1.32
CA GLY A 39 -12.93 -7.46 -2.70
C GLY A 39 -12.79 -5.94 -2.85
N VAL A 40 -13.67 -5.16 -2.22
CA VAL A 40 -13.57 -3.69 -2.17
C VAL A 40 -12.31 -3.24 -1.43
N GLN A 41 -11.93 -3.86 -0.32
CA GLN A 41 -10.68 -3.54 0.39
C GLN A 41 -9.44 -3.79 -0.49
N TYR A 42 -9.40 -4.89 -1.23
CA TYR A 42 -8.34 -5.17 -2.20
C TYR A 42 -8.31 -4.12 -3.31
N LEU A 43 -9.46 -3.73 -3.86
CA LEU A 43 -9.56 -2.69 -4.88
C LEU A 43 -9.10 -1.32 -4.36
N LEU A 44 -9.53 -0.91 -3.16
CA LEU A 44 -9.10 0.34 -2.54
C LEU A 44 -7.59 0.36 -2.25
N THR A 45 -7.07 -0.75 -1.72
CA THR A 45 -5.63 -0.93 -1.51
C THR A 45 -4.87 -0.78 -2.82
N SER A 46 -5.36 -1.41 -3.89
CA SER A 46 -4.71 -1.34 -5.20
C SER A 46 -4.66 0.10 -5.75
N ALA A 47 -5.73 0.87 -5.58
CA ALA A 47 -5.78 2.28 -5.99
C ALA A 47 -4.76 3.11 -5.19
N LEU A 48 -4.67 2.91 -3.88
CA LEU A 48 -3.68 3.59 -3.02
C LEU A 48 -2.25 3.25 -3.42
N LEU A 49 -1.95 1.99 -3.73
CA LEU A 49 -0.65 1.57 -4.22
C LEU A 49 -0.31 2.21 -5.58
N PHE A 50 -1.29 2.35 -6.46
CA PHE A 50 -1.11 3.04 -7.74
C PHE A 50 -0.78 4.53 -7.56
N ILE A 51 -1.50 5.21 -6.65
CA ILE A 51 -1.21 6.60 -6.27
C ILE A 51 0.20 6.72 -5.68
N ALA A 52 0.59 5.79 -4.81
CA ALA A 52 1.94 5.75 -4.23
C ALA A 52 3.01 5.60 -5.31
N ALA A 53 2.82 4.68 -6.26
CA ALA A 53 3.73 4.46 -7.38
C ALA A 53 3.88 5.71 -8.26
N GLN A 54 2.77 6.39 -8.58
CA GLN A 54 2.80 7.66 -9.32
C GLN A 54 3.55 8.77 -8.57
N ARG A 55 3.30 8.90 -7.27
CA ARG A 55 3.96 9.89 -6.40
C ARG A 55 5.46 9.62 -6.24
N LEU A 56 5.85 8.35 -6.12
CA LEU A 56 7.25 7.90 -6.13
C LEU A 56 7.92 8.23 -7.48
N ARG A 57 7.23 7.96 -8.60
CA ARG A 57 7.74 8.25 -9.95
C ARG A 57 7.95 9.76 -10.17
N ALA A 58 7.04 10.58 -9.68
CA ALA A 58 7.13 12.04 -9.74
C ALA A 58 8.18 12.63 -8.78
N GLY A 59 8.89 11.80 -8.00
CA GLY A 59 9.87 12.26 -7.01
C GLY A 59 9.26 13.01 -5.82
N LYS A 60 7.94 13.00 -5.67
CA LYS A 60 7.23 13.73 -4.60
C LYS A 60 7.36 13.04 -3.24
N ILE A 61 7.68 11.75 -3.22
CA ILE A 61 7.97 11.00 -1.99
C ILE A 61 9.48 10.94 -1.82
N HIS A 62 10.00 11.78 -0.93
CA HIS A 62 11.41 11.75 -0.54
C HIS A 62 11.65 10.67 0.52
N LEU A 63 11.96 9.45 0.08
CA LEU A 63 12.55 8.41 0.93
C LEU A 63 14.01 8.78 1.26
N HIS A 64 14.20 9.91 1.94
CA HIS A 64 15.50 10.40 2.37
C HIS A 64 15.89 9.76 3.71
N PRO A 65 17.19 9.47 3.92
CA PRO A 65 17.63 8.72 5.09
C PRO A 65 17.57 9.58 6.36
N LYS A 66 17.48 10.91 6.21
CA LYS A 66 17.37 11.88 7.29
C LYS A 66 15.93 12.01 7.82
N ASP A 67 14.92 11.65 7.04
CA ASP A 67 13.52 11.75 7.44
C ASP A 67 13.06 10.42 8.06
N LYS A 68 13.49 10.20 9.32
CA LYS A 68 13.24 8.96 10.08
C LYS A 68 11.76 8.57 10.10
N HIS A 69 10.88 9.57 10.09
CA HIS A 69 9.44 9.37 10.17
C HIS A 69 8.85 8.78 8.89
N VAL A 70 9.24 9.28 7.70
CA VAL A 70 8.75 8.75 6.42
C VAL A 70 9.30 7.34 6.16
N ARG A 71 10.57 7.12 6.54
CA ARG A 71 11.26 5.84 6.37
C ARG A 71 10.63 4.69 7.17
N ALA A 72 10.02 4.98 8.32
CA ALA A 72 9.33 3.98 9.13
C ALA A 72 7.84 3.89 8.79
N VAL A 73 7.14 5.02 8.66
CA VAL A 73 5.69 5.04 8.51
C VAL A 73 5.21 4.50 7.17
N PHE A 74 5.94 4.77 6.08
CA PHE A 74 5.54 4.29 4.75
C PHE A 74 5.62 2.75 4.62
N PRO A 75 6.75 2.08 4.95
CA PRO A 75 6.81 0.62 4.93
C PRO A 75 5.89 -0.03 5.97
N LEU A 76 5.78 0.55 7.15
CA LEU A 76 4.93 0.01 8.21
C LEU A 76 3.45 0.06 7.81
N GLY A 77 2.99 1.17 7.22
CA GLY A 77 1.64 1.30 6.68
C GLY A 77 1.36 0.28 5.58
N PHE A 78 2.34 0.05 4.68
CA PHE A 78 2.23 -1.01 3.67
C PHE A 78 2.05 -2.41 4.29
N ILE A 79 2.86 -2.74 5.30
CA ILE A 79 2.79 -4.03 5.99
C ILE A 79 1.44 -4.22 6.68
N PHE A 80 0.98 -3.23 7.46
CA PHE A 80 -0.32 -3.30 8.13
C PHE A 80 -1.49 -3.40 7.14
N MET A 81 -1.39 -2.70 6.00
CA MET A 81 -2.41 -2.77 4.96
C MET A 81 -2.48 -4.16 4.34
N VAL A 82 -1.33 -4.77 4.02
CA VAL A 82 -1.28 -6.11 3.41
C VAL A 82 -1.68 -7.20 4.41
N ILE A 83 -1.21 -7.13 5.66
CA ILE A 83 -1.58 -8.10 6.70
C ILE A 83 -3.06 -7.97 7.05
N GLY A 84 -3.59 -6.75 7.13
CA GLY A 84 -4.99 -6.49 7.45
C GLY A 84 -5.98 -6.94 6.37
N LEU A 85 -5.51 -7.21 5.14
CA LEU A 85 -6.35 -7.83 4.10
C LEU A 85 -6.56 -9.34 4.33
N ASN A 86 -5.82 -9.95 5.26
CA ASN A 86 -5.99 -11.35 5.58
C ASN A 86 -7.23 -11.58 6.44
N ASP A 87 -8.11 -12.44 5.97
CA ASP A 87 -9.43 -12.69 6.54
C ASP A 87 -9.44 -13.70 7.71
N SER A 88 -8.28 -14.28 8.05
CA SER A 88 -8.21 -15.39 9.03
C SER A 88 -8.67 -15.02 10.45
N ILE A 89 -8.84 -13.73 10.79
CA ILE A 89 -9.07 -13.27 12.19
C ILE A 89 -10.27 -12.28 12.29
N GLY A 90 -11.21 -12.28 11.33
CA GLY A 90 -12.47 -11.55 11.44
C GLY A 90 -12.35 -10.01 11.51
N THR A 91 -13.27 -9.34 12.21
CA THR A 91 -13.41 -7.86 12.23
C THR A 91 -12.18 -7.09 12.74
N LEU A 92 -11.31 -7.73 13.51
CA LEU A 92 -10.08 -7.10 14.03
C LEU A 92 -9.08 -6.78 12.90
N MET A 93 -9.10 -7.56 11.82
CA MET A 93 -8.26 -7.36 10.64
C MET A 93 -8.69 -6.14 9.81
N VAL A 94 -9.99 -5.82 9.78
CA VAL A 94 -10.49 -4.60 9.14
C VAL A 94 -9.93 -3.34 9.79
N GLY A 95 -9.83 -3.34 11.13
CA GLY A 95 -9.21 -2.25 11.89
C GLY A 95 -7.71 -2.11 11.58
N MET A 96 -6.98 -3.22 11.50
CA MET A 96 -5.57 -3.24 11.11
C MET A 96 -5.35 -2.74 9.68
N TRP A 97 -6.23 -3.15 8.75
CA TRP A 97 -6.21 -2.65 7.38
C TRP A 97 -6.44 -1.13 7.34
N ALA A 98 -7.45 -0.63 8.04
CA ALA A 98 -7.75 0.81 8.10
C ALA A 98 -6.58 1.61 8.69
N LEU A 99 -5.94 1.12 9.76
CA LEU A 99 -4.72 1.71 10.32
C LEU A 99 -3.58 1.71 9.29
N GLY A 100 -3.40 0.61 8.57
CA GLY A 100 -2.44 0.51 7.47
C GLY A 100 -2.68 1.56 6.40
N VAL A 101 -3.94 1.75 5.97
CA VAL A 101 -4.36 2.77 5.00
C VAL A 101 -3.99 4.17 5.48
N VAL A 102 -4.29 4.51 6.74
CA VAL A 102 -4.00 5.83 7.30
C VAL A 102 -2.49 6.07 7.37
N LEU A 103 -1.72 5.13 7.92
CA LEU A 103 -0.26 5.25 8.03
C LEU A 103 0.41 5.35 6.66
N PHE A 104 0.00 4.52 5.71
CA PHE A 104 0.54 4.55 4.35
C PHE A 104 0.22 5.86 3.65
N SER A 105 -1.01 6.36 3.79
CA SER A 105 -1.44 7.65 3.25
C SER A 105 -0.67 8.81 3.87
N MET A 106 -0.43 8.79 5.18
CA MET A 106 0.45 9.77 5.83
C MET A 106 1.85 9.75 5.22
N GLY A 107 2.40 8.58 4.91
CA GLY A 107 3.69 8.44 4.23
C GLY A 107 3.71 8.99 2.80
N ILE A 108 2.60 8.85 2.05
CA ILE A 108 2.47 9.32 0.65
C ILE A 108 2.27 10.84 0.57
N PHE A 109 1.46 11.38 1.47
CA PHE A 109 0.96 12.75 1.40
C PHE A 109 1.67 13.72 2.34
N LYS A 110 2.67 13.26 3.12
CA LYS A 110 3.50 14.15 3.92
C LYS A 110 4.15 15.20 3.01
N LYS A 111 3.91 16.47 3.33
CA LYS A 111 4.57 17.61 2.70
C LYS A 111 5.98 17.77 3.23
#